data_AF-A0AAU8HBH1-F1
#
_entry.id   AF-A0AAU8HBH1-F1
#
_cell.length_a   1.000
_cell.length_b   1.000
_cell.length_c   1.000
_cell.angle_alpha   90.00
_cell.angle_beta   90.00
_cell.angle_gamma   90.00
#
_symmetry.space_group_name_H-M   'P 1'
#
loop_
_entity.id
_entity.type
_entity.pdbx_description
1 polymer ?
#
loop_
_entity_poly.entity_id
_entity_poly.type
_entity_poly.pdbx_seq_one_letter_code
_entity_poly.pdbx_strand_id
1 'polypeptide(L)'
;MSRIAEGPQPADLAEELARRSTAIATLVTMRDRAAVTIGDLGGVDEASREALRADLCWLAATGLLRREPHGSWDVIAATGAYRLSNMGRALADALNALAEGCRHRTSAPAIQRRDSIPR
;
A
#
# COMPACT_ATOMS: atom_id res chain seq x y z
N MET A 1 27.47 -18.55 -8.31
CA MET A 1 27.00 -17.32 -8.95
C MET A 1 25.66 -16.95 -8.34
N SER A 2 25.63 -15.98 -7.40
CA SER A 2 24.38 -15.51 -6.80
C SER A 2 23.61 -14.67 -7.80
N ARG A 3 22.43 -15.14 -8.25
CA ARG A 3 21.42 -14.25 -8.82
C ARG A 3 20.97 -13.35 -7.68
N ILE A 4 21.42 -12.11 -7.67
CA ILE A 4 20.68 -11.04 -6.99
C ILE A 4 19.31 -11.10 -7.67
N ALA A 5 18.27 -11.50 -6.93
CA ALA A 5 16.91 -11.35 -7.40
C ALA A 5 16.69 -9.84 -7.54
N GLU A 6 16.96 -9.31 -8.73
CA GLU A 6 16.65 -7.93 -9.07
C GLU A 6 15.14 -7.77 -8.86
N GLY A 7 14.76 -7.04 -7.81
CA GLY A 7 13.37 -6.68 -7.60
C GLY A 7 12.83 -5.93 -8.83
N PRO A 8 11.50 -5.73 -8.92
CA PRO A 8 10.93 -4.99 -10.03
C PRO A 8 11.62 -3.63 -10.17
N GLN A 9 11.89 -3.21 -11.41
CA GLN A 9 12.45 -1.90 -11.66
C GLN A 9 11.51 -0.83 -11.06
N PRO A 10 12.03 0.23 -10.42
CA PRO A 10 11.19 1.18 -9.69
C PRO A 10 10.09 1.82 -10.54
N ALA A 11 10.36 2.06 -11.83
CA ALA A 11 9.39 2.63 -12.76
C ALA A 11 8.22 1.67 -13.03
N ASP A 12 8.51 0.39 -13.31
CA ASP A 12 7.51 -0.65 -13.55
C ASP A 12 6.65 -0.88 -12.31
N LEU A 13 7.28 -0.86 -11.13
CA LEU A 13 6.57 -0.97 -9.85
C LEU A 13 5.59 0.20 -9.65
N ALA A 14 6.03 1.43 -9.95
CA ALA A 14 5.20 2.62 -9.83
C ALA A 14 4.03 2.61 -10.81
N GLU A 15 4.27 2.21 -12.06
CA GLU A 15 3.23 2.10 -13.08
C GLU A 15 2.16 1.07 -12.69
N GLU A 16 2.58 -0.11 -12.22
CA GLU A 16 1.67 -1.16 -11.79
C GLU A 16 0.89 -0.74 -10.52
N LEU A 17 1.55 -0.06 -9.57
CA LEU A 17 0.86 0.51 -8.40
C LEU A 17 -0.23 1.50 -8.81
N ALA A 18 0.03 2.36 -9.81
CA ALA A 18 -0.96 3.32 -10.30
C ALA A 18 -2.22 2.63 -10.87
N ARG A 19 -2.08 1.40 -11.38
CA ARG A 19 -3.20 0.57 -11.88
C ARG A 19 -3.92 -0.23 -10.77
N ARG A 20 -3.36 -0.27 -9.55
CA ARG A 20 -3.86 -1.08 -8.42
C ARG A 20 -4.20 -0.22 -7.21
N SER A 21 -5.32 0.50 -7.29
CA SER A 21 -5.80 1.35 -6.20
C SER A 21 -5.99 0.60 -4.87
N THR A 22 -6.47 -0.66 -4.93
CA THR A 22 -6.64 -1.52 -3.75
C THR A 22 -5.31 -1.91 -3.10
N ALA A 23 -4.25 -2.15 -3.89
CA ALA A 23 -2.89 -2.36 -3.36
C ALA A 23 -2.36 -1.11 -2.62
N ILE A 24 -2.57 0.09 -3.18
CA ILE A 24 -2.20 1.36 -2.51
C ILE A 24 -2.95 1.49 -1.18
N ALA A 25 -4.28 1.28 -1.20
CA ALA A 25 -5.10 1.37 0.01
C ALA A 25 -4.65 0.36 1.08
N THR A 26 -4.27 -0.85 0.67
CA THR A 26 -3.73 -1.90 1.55
C THR A 26 -2.42 -1.46 2.21
N LEU A 27 -1.46 -0.96 1.43
CA LEU A 27 -0.17 -0.48 1.95
C LEU A 27 -0.35 0.64 2.98
N VAL A 28 -1.23 1.60 2.71
CA VAL A 28 -1.52 2.71 3.63
C VAL A 28 -2.25 2.23 4.89
N THR A 29 -3.19 1.30 4.75
CA THR A 29 -3.94 0.73 5.89
C THR A 29 -3.03 -0.09 6.81
N MET A 30 -2.08 -0.83 6.23
CA MET A 30 -1.11 -1.64 6.97
C MET A 30 0.01 -0.82 7.61
N ARG A 31 0.16 0.46 7.25
CA ARG A 31 1.27 1.33 7.67
C ARG A 31 1.55 1.25 9.17
N ASP A 32 0.49 1.41 9.97
CA ASP A 32 0.59 1.49 11.43
C ASP A 32 0.23 0.17 12.11
N ARG A 33 0.16 -0.94 11.35
CA ARG A 33 -0.23 -2.26 11.86
C ARG A 33 0.96 -3.21 11.82
N ALA A 34 1.13 -3.98 12.90
CA ALA A 34 2.21 -4.97 12.98
C ALA A 34 2.01 -6.11 11.97
N ALA A 35 0.78 -6.63 11.87
CA ALA A 35 0.36 -7.61 10.89
C ALA A 35 -1.17 -7.52 10.68
N VAL A 36 -1.66 -8.02 9.54
CA VAL A 36 -3.09 -8.03 9.19
C VAL A 36 -3.49 -9.31 8.48
N THR A 37 -4.71 -9.78 8.69
CA THR A 37 -5.33 -10.82 7.87
C THR A 37 -6.12 -10.18 6.73
N ILE A 38 -6.55 -11.00 5.75
CA ILE A 38 -7.47 -10.55 4.70
C ILE A 38 -8.77 -9.98 5.30
N GLY A 39 -9.27 -10.59 6.39
CA GLY A 39 -10.47 -10.11 7.08
C GLY A 39 -10.34 -8.70 7.65
N ASP A 40 -9.13 -8.32 8.10
CA ASP A 40 -8.85 -6.99 8.66
C ASP A 40 -8.74 -5.88 7.60
N LEU A 41 -8.59 -6.26 6.33
CA LEU A 41 -8.45 -5.38 5.18
C LEU A 41 -9.77 -5.14 4.44
N GLY A 42 -10.81 -5.93 4.75
CA GLY A 42 -12.16 -5.77 4.20
C GLY A 42 -12.47 -6.67 3.00
N GLY A 43 -13.56 -6.34 2.29
CA GLY A 43 -14.15 -7.17 1.23
C GLY A 43 -15.53 -7.69 1.63
N VAL A 44 -16.55 -6.91 1.29
CA VAL A 44 -17.95 -7.16 1.68
C VAL A 44 -18.55 -8.32 0.87
N ASP A 45 -18.08 -8.48 -0.37
CA ASP A 45 -18.45 -9.56 -1.29
C ASP A 45 -17.21 -10.39 -1.71
N GLU A 46 -17.46 -11.56 -2.32
CA GLU A 46 -16.39 -12.49 -2.70
C GLU A 46 -15.53 -11.95 -3.85
N ALA A 47 -16.10 -11.17 -4.77
CA ALA A 47 -15.35 -10.58 -5.88
C ALA A 47 -14.29 -9.57 -5.38
N SER A 48 -14.67 -8.74 -4.42
CA SER A 48 -13.77 -7.78 -3.76
C SER A 48 -12.69 -8.49 -2.96
N ARG A 49 -13.03 -9.61 -2.30
CA ARG A 49 -12.04 -10.44 -1.60
C ARG A 49 -11.05 -11.08 -2.56
N GLU A 50 -11.50 -11.53 -3.72
CA GLU A 50 -10.61 -12.14 -4.71
C GLU A 50 -9.67 -11.09 -5.34
N ALA A 51 -10.19 -9.89 -5.63
CA ALA A 51 -9.37 -8.77 -6.06
C ALA A 51 -8.30 -8.40 -5.00
N LEU A 52 -8.69 -8.35 -3.72
CA LEU A 52 -7.77 -8.12 -2.61
C LEU A 52 -6.72 -9.23 -2.49
N ARG A 53 -7.09 -10.50 -2.66
CA ARG A 53 -6.13 -11.63 -2.68
C ARG A 53 -5.12 -11.47 -3.82
N ALA A 54 -5.58 -11.13 -5.03
CA ALA A 54 -4.70 -10.92 -6.17
C ALA A 54 -3.68 -9.80 -5.89
N ASP A 55 -4.11 -8.70 -5.29
CA ASP A 55 -3.22 -7.59 -4.92
C ASP A 55 -2.25 -7.97 -3.80
N LEU A 56 -2.68 -8.70 -2.77
CA LEU A 56 -1.80 -9.19 -1.71
C LEU A 56 -0.74 -10.17 -2.24
N CYS A 57 -1.13 -11.06 -3.16
CA CYS A 57 -0.20 -11.95 -3.85
C CYS A 57 0.83 -11.17 -4.66
N TRP A 58 0.38 -10.15 -5.41
CA TRP A 58 1.27 -9.30 -6.19
C TRP A 58 2.23 -8.49 -5.28
N LEU A 59 1.74 -7.89 -4.20
CA LEU A 59 2.56 -7.18 -3.22
C LEU A 59 3.59 -8.08 -2.53
N ALA A 60 3.25 -9.35 -2.27
CA ALA A 60 4.19 -10.33 -1.75
C ALA A 60 5.25 -10.71 -2.80
N ALA A 61 4.84 -10.90 -4.06
CA ALA A 61 5.75 -11.25 -5.16
C ALA A 61 6.76 -10.12 -5.46
N THR A 62 6.35 -8.86 -5.31
CA THR A 62 7.25 -7.69 -5.43
C THR A 62 8.10 -7.45 -4.18
N GLY A 63 7.93 -8.25 -3.12
CA GLY A 63 8.71 -8.13 -1.88
C GLY A 63 8.27 -7.00 -0.95
N LEU A 64 7.12 -6.36 -1.22
CA LEU A 64 6.55 -5.32 -0.35
C LEU A 64 5.84 -5.90 0.87
N LEU A 65 5.35 -7.14 0.77
CA LEU A 65 4.77 -7.88 1.89
C LEU A 65 5.59 -9.13 2.23
N ARG A 66 5.50 -9.52 3.50
CA ARG A 66 5.89 -10.84 3.98
C ARG A 66 4.68 -11.51 4.58
N ARG A 67 4.44 -12.76 4.20
CA ARG A 67 3.46 -13.63 4.85
C ARG A 67 4.11 -14.28 6.06
N GLU A 68 3.48 -14.20 7.22
CA GLU A 68 4.00 -14.87 8.39
C GLU A 68 3.81 -16.39 8.25
N PRO A 69 4.86 -17.20 8.41
CA PRO A 69 4.71 -18.65 8.39
C PRO A 69 3.85 -19.04 9.59
N HIS A 70 2.67 -19.60 9.31
CA HIS A 70 1.88 -20.24 10.34
C HIS A 70 2.53 -21.59 10.62
N GLY A 71 2.80 -21.88 11.90
CA GLY A 71 3.37 -23.15 12.34
C GLY A 71 2.46 -24.38 12.15
N SER A 72 1.43 -24.26 11.31
CA SER A 72 0.49 -25.33 10.96
C SER A 72 0.80 -25.83 9.56
N TRP A 73 0.93 -27.15 9.42
CA TRP A 73 1.09 -27.84 8.14
C TRP A 73 -0.19 -27.86 7.29
N ASP A 74 -1.27 -27.25 7.76
CA ASP A 74 -2.56 -27.29 7.10
C ASP A 74 -2.67 -26.18 6.04
N VAL A 75 -2.42 -26.55 4.79
CA VAL A 75 -2.32 -25.67 3.61
C VAL A 75 -3.64 -24.94 3.32
N ILE A 76 -4.78 -25.47 3.80
CA ILE A 76 -6.13 -24.98 3.50
C ILE A 76 -6.60 -23.93 4.54
N ALA A 77 -6.08 -23.97 5.77
CA ALA A 77 -6.40 -23.01 6.84
C ALA A 77 -5.44 -21.82 6.90
N ALA A 78 -4.54 -21.66 5.93
CA ALA A 78 -3.49 -20.67 5.94
C ALA A 78 -4.03 -19.25 5.64
N THR A 79 -4.87 -18.69 6.50
CA THR A 79 -5.14 -17.24 6.58
C THR A 79 -3.95 -16.53 7.24
N GLY A 80 -2.76 -16.76 6.70
CA GLY A 80 -1.51 -16.22 7.22
C GLY A 80 -1.57 -14.70 7.29
N ALA A 81 -1.27 -14.12 8.45
CA ALA A 81 -1.15 -12.68 8.59
C ALA A 81 -0.05 -12.14 7.65
N TYR A 82 -0.30 -10.98 7.07
CA TYR A 82 0.61 -10.24 6.23
C TYR A 82 1.23 -9.11 7.04
N ARG A 83 2.52 -8.88 6.86
CA ARG A 83 3.23 -7.73 7.39
C ARG A 83 3.98 -7.01 6.29
N LEU A 84 4.15 -5.70 6.43
CA LEU A 84 4.99 -4.93 5.53
C LEU A 84 6.45 -5.40 5.67
N SER A 85 7.14 -5.55 4.54
CA SER A 85 8.60 -5.63 4.54
C SER A 85 9.18 -4.24 4.85
N ASN A 86 10.49 -4.13 5.08
CA ASN A 86 11.14 -2.82 5.24
C ASN A 86 10.90 -1.92 4.01
N MET A 87 10.91 -2.51 2.80
CA MET A 87 10.63 -1.79 1.55
C MET A 87 9.15 -1.38 1.47
N GLY A 88 8.23 -2.29 1.81
CA GLY A 88 6.79 -1.97 1.88
C GLY A 88 6.48 -0.88 2.90
N ARG A 89 7.18 -0.89 4.05
CA ARG A 89 7.06 0.12 5.10
C ARG A 89 7.47 1.49 4.58
N ALA A 90 8.67 1.60 4.00
CA ALA A 90 9.17 2.85 3.41
C ALA A 90 8.26 3.39 2.30
N LEU A 91 7.74 2.52 1.43
CA LEU A 91 6.80 2.91 0.38
C LEU A 91 5.47 3.44 0.97
N ALA A 92 4.91 2.75 1.96
CA ALA A 92 3.69 3.19 2.63
C ALA A 92 3.87 4.52 3.37
N ASP A 93 5.06 4.78 3.93
CA ASP A 93 5.38 6.08 4.55
C ASP A 93 5.48 7.20 3.49
N ALA A 94 6.10 6.92 2.34
CA ALA A 94 6.16 7.86 1.22
C ALA A 94 4.76 8.18 0.67
N LEU A 95 3.91 7.17 0.49
CA LEU A 95 2.52 7.35 0.06
C LEU A 95 1.72 8.21 1.06
N ASN A 96 1.93 8.01 2.37
CA ASN A 96 1.31 8.86 3.37
C ASN A 96 1.81 10.31 3.32
N ALA A 97 3.12 10.52 3.16
CA ALA A 97 3.68 11.87 3.03
C ALA A 97 3.12 12.60 1.79
N LEU A 98 2.93 11.89 0.68
CA LEU A 98 2.28 12.43 -0.51
C LEU A 98 0.80 12.79 -0.24
N ALA A 99 0.06 11.90 0.42
CA ALA A 99 -1.34 12.16 0.79
C ALA A 99 -1.45 13.39 1.70
N GLU A 100 -0.54 13.54 2.66
CA GLU A 100 -0.46 14.70 3.53
C GLU A 100 -0.14 15.99 2.75
N GLY A 101 0.84 15.97 1.86
CA GLY A 101 1.16 17.11 0.99
C GLY A 101 -0.03 17.54 0.13
N CYS A 102 -0.79 16.58 -0.40
CA CYS A 102 -2.02 16.85 -1.16
C CYS A 102 -3.11 17.53 -0.30
N ARG A 103 -3.28 17.11 0.96
CA ARG A 103 -4.20 17.78 1.91
C ARG A 103 -3.81 19.22 2.18
N HIS A 104 -2.53 19.50 2.36
CA HIS A 104 -2.03 20.85 2.61
C HIS A 104 -2.24 21.77 1.39
N ARG A 105 -2.03 21.26 0.17
CA ARG A 105 -2.25 22.05 -1.05
C ARG A 105 -3.71 22.34 -1.35
N THR A 106 -4.60 21.43 -1.01
CA THR A 106 -6.05 21.63 -1.15
C THR A 106 -6.62 22.52 -0.04
N SER A 107 -5.97 22.56 1.13
CA SER A 107 -6.36 23.38 2.27
C SER A 107 -5.73 24.78 2.28
N ALA A 108 -4.76 25.06 1.38
CA ALA A 108 -4.18 26.38 1.25
C ALA A 108 -5.28 27.38 0.80
N PRO A 109 -5.59 28.42 1.59
CA PRO A 109 -6.59 29.39 1.19
C PRO A 109 -6.12 30.05 -0.10
N ALA A 110 -7.02 30.14 -1.09
CA ALA A 110 -6.81 30.99 -2.25
C ALA A 110 -6.39 32.36 -1.74
N ILE A 111 -5.15 32.76 -2.01
CA ILE A 111 -4.63 34.08 -1.66
C ILE A 111 -5.61 35.07 -2.30
N GLN A 112 -6.51 35.63 -1.49
CA GLN A 112 -7.25 36.81 -1.85
C GLN A 112 -6.18 37.87 -2.07
N ARG A 113 -5.84 38.13 -3.34
CA ARG A 113 -5.34 39.43 -3.74
C ARG A 113 -6.41 40.43 -3.33
N ARG A 114 -6.31 40.93 -2.10
CA ARG A 114 -6.88 42.22 -1.75
C ARG A 114 -6.04 43.23 -2.52
N ASP A 115 -6.51 43.54 -3.72
CA ASP A 115 -6.21 44.78 -4.40
C ASP A 115 -6.48 45.89 -3.39
N SER A 116 -5.41 46.34 -2.76
CA SER A 116 -5.42 47.49 -1.87
C SER A 116 -5.51 48.70 -2.79
N ILE A 117 -6.75 49.08 -3.11
CA ILE A 117 -7.05 50.32 -3.83
C ILE A 117 -6.53 51.48 -2.96
N PRO A 118 -5.61 52.31 -3.45
CA PRO A 118 -5.14 53.46 -2.70
C PRO A 118 -6.24 54.54 -2.67
N ARG A 119 -6.44 55.14 -1.50
CA ARG A 119 -7.00 56.48 -1.36
C ARG A 119 -6.01 57.32 -0.58
#